data_AF-A0A8C7Z4M4-F1
#
_entry.id   AF-A0A8C7Z4M4-F1
#
_cell.length_a   1.000
_cell.length_b   1.000
_cell.length_c   1.000
_cell.angle_alpha   90.00
_cell.angle_beta   90.00
_cell.angle_gamma   90.00
#
_symmetry.space_group_name_H-M   'P 1'
#
loop_
_entity.id
_entity.type
_entity.pdbx_description
1 polymer ?
#
loop_
_entity_poly.entity_id
_entity_poly.type
_entity_poly.pdbx_seq_one_letter_code
_entity_poly.pdbx_strand_id
1 'polypeptide(L)'
;SKRWAPLIAERKNDVRALFETFSKPGAQSQREIKYSHSKFSFLSTITGNLLHGRNLDFGLFLGWDVKNKSWTISEKLKPLVVNLDFKKNNQTVFKSTNFAGYVGMLTGIKPHMFTLTMNERFSLDGGYIGILEWILGQRDGMWMSFLTRTVLEKANSYEEAKKLLAETKLLAPAYFILGGNQTGQGCIITRSRTLSIDVLEIDPKLDRWYVLETNYDHWKEPFFLDDRRTPAMRCMNQTTQTNISVSTLYDMLSTKPMLNKLTTYTTLMQVSEGKLESYIRDCPNPCMPW
;
A
#
# COMPACT_ATOMS: atom_id res chain seq x y z
N SER A 1 -6.23 -2.73 -40.50
CA SER A 1 -5.09 -2.89 -39.58
C SER A 1 -4.21 -1.65 -39.39
N LYS A 2 -4.51 -0.45 -39.94
CA LYS A 2 -3.64 0.74 -39.83
C LYS A 2 -4.07 1.83 -38.82
N ARG A 3 -5.13 1.63 -38.04
CA ARG A 3 -5.64 2.64 -37.06
C ARG A 3 -5.08 2.52 -35.63
N TRP A 4 -4.37 1.43 -35.32
CA TRP A 4 -3.89 1.14 -33.96
C TRP A 4 -2.38 1.33 -33.77
N ALA A 5 -1.60 1.43 -34.85
CA ALA A 5 -0.15 1.63 -34.78
C ALA A 5 0.28 2.96 -34.12
N PRO A 6 -0.41 4.11 -34.35
CA PRO A 6 -0.02 5.38 -33.72
C PRO A 6 -0.23 5.37 -32.20
N LEU A 7 -1.37 4.84 -31.73
CA LEU A 7 -1.73 4.73 -30.31
C LEU A 7 -0.77 3.80 -29.52
N ILE A 8 -0.22 2.78 -30.17
CA ILE A 8 0.79 1.89 -29.56
C ILE A 8 2.17 2.56 -29.54
N ALA A 9 2.50 3.36 -30.56
CA ALA A 9 3.77 4.08 -30.64
C ALA A 9 3.85 5.26 -29.65
N GLU A 10 2.79 6.04 -29.48
CA GLU A 10 2.71 7.10 -28.45
C GLU A 10 2.82 6.52 -27.04
N ARG A 11 2.10 5.43 -26.73
CA ARG A 11 2.22 4.75 -25.43
C ARG A 11 3.62 4.22 -25.16
N LYS A 12 4.33 3.73 -26.18
CA LYS A 12 5.74 3.30 -26.03
C LYS A 12 6.66 4.48 -25.69
N ASN A 13 6.44 5.64 -26.30
CA ASN A 13 7.25 6.84 -26.05
C ASN A 13 6.97 7.43 -24.67
N ASP A 14 5.72 7.44 -24.20
CA ASP A 14 5.37 7.90 -22.85
C ASP A 14 5.91 6.96 -21.77
N VAL A 15 5.79 5.64 -21.97
CA VAL A 15 6.38 4.63 -21.07
C VAL A 15 7.89 4.73 -21.08
N ARG A 16 8.53 4.97 -22.24
CA ARG A 16 9.96 5.18 -22.35
C ARG A 16 10.42 6.47 -21.68
N ALA A 17 9.70 7.58 -21.85
CA ALA A 17 10.03 8.86 -21.21
C ALA A 17 9.84 8.81 -19.69
N LEU A 18 8.81 8.12 -19.20
CA LEU A 18 8.66 7.81 -17.77
C LEU A 18 9.80 6.91 -17.32
N PHE A 19 10.07 5.81 -18.02
CA PHE A 19 11.15 4.88 -17.70
C PHE A 19 12.51 5.61 -17.66
N GLU A 20 12.84 6.45 -18.63
CA GLU A 20 14.07 7.26 -18.70
C GLU A 20 14.14 8.31 -17.59
N THR A 21 13.01 8.93 -17.22
CA THR A 21 12.92 9.80 -16.03
C THR A 21 13.11 9.01 -14.74
N PHE A 22 12.68 7.75 -14.71
CA PHE A 22 12.72 6.84 -13.56
C PHE A 22 13.84 5.78 -13.63
N SER A 23 14.86 5.89 -14.48
CA SER A 23 15.97 4.91 -14.53
C SER A 23 17.35 5.53 -14.32
N LYS A 24 17.44 6.85 -14.10
CA LYS A 24 18.71 7.52 -13.79
C LYS A 24 19.28 7.10 -12.42
N PRO A 25 20.61 6.93 -12.27
CA PRO A 25 21.25 6.78 -10.97
C PRO A 25 20.91 7.96 -10.05
N GLY A 26 20.46 7.70 -8.83
CA GLY A 26 19.91 8.73 -7.91
C GLY A 26 18.40 8.96 -8.01
N ALA A 27 17.72 8.40 -9.01
CA ALA A 27 16.27 8.53 -9.15
C ALA A 27 15.48 7.61 -8.19
N GLN A 28 16.13 6.63 -7.55
CA GLN A 28 15.44 5.75 -6.59
C GLN A 28 15.04 6.52 -5.32
N SER A 29 15.90 7.37 -4.76
CA SER A 29 15.52 8.21 -3.61
C SER A 29 14.40 9.19 -4.00
N GLN A 30 14.43 9.76 -5.21
CA GLN A 30 13.32 10.57 -5.72
C GLN A 30 12.03 9.77 -5.92
N ARG A 31 12.13 8.50 -6.32
CA ARG A 31 11.01 7.58 -6.39
C ARG A 31 10.47 7.26 -5.00
N GLU A 32 11.31 7.01 -4.01
CA GLU A 32 10.87 6.84 -2.63
C GLU A 32 10.10 8.06 -2.10
N ILE A 33 10.64 9.25 -2.36
CA ILE A 33 10.01 10.53 -2.01
C ILE A 33 8.65 10.69 -2.70
N LYS A 34 8.54 10.22 -3.95
CA LYS A 34 7.30 10.28 -4.70
C LYS A 34 6.33 9.20 -4.22
N TYR A 35 6.67 7.92 -4.28
CA TYR A 35 5.78 6.77 -4.04
C TYR A 35 5.34 6.55 -2.58
N SER A 36 5.79 7.35 -1.61
CA SER A 36 5.38 7.21 -0.21
C SER A 36 3.87 7.39 0.03
N HIS A 37 3.11 7.90 -0.96
CA HIS A 37 1.73 8.35 -0.76
C HIS A 37 0.70 7.25 -1.02
N SER A 38 0.69 6.23 -0.17
CA SER A 38 -0.26 5.10 -0.24
C SER A 38 -1.39 5.31 0.77
N LYS A 39 -2.66 5.09 0.38
CA LYS A 39 -3.77 5.69 1.13
C LYS A 39 -4.83 4.80 1.77
N PHE A 40 -4.96 3.53 1.41
CA PHE A 40 -6.00 2.69 2.01
C PHE A 40 -5.57 1.22 2.14
N SER A 41 -5.57 0.69 3.35
CA SER A 41 -5.23 -0.70 3.62
C SER A 41 -6.12 -1.28 4.71
N PHE A 42 -6.47 -2.54 4.54
CA PHE A 42 -7.48 -3.21 5.31
C PHE A 42 -7.05 -4.63 5.65
N LEU A 43 -7.33 -5.03 6.89
CA LEU A 43 -6.99 -6.35 7.40
C LEU A 43 -8.15 -6.93 8.19
N SER A 44 -8.62 -8.12 7.83
CA SER A 44 -9.66 -8.83 8.58
C SER A 44 -9.35 -10.30 8.78
N THR A 45 -9.94 -10.87 9.83
CA THR A 45 -9.83 -12.29 10.16
C THR A 45 -11.17 -12.99 10.07
N ILE A 46 -11.20 -14.15 9.40
CA ILE A 46 -12.28 -15.14 9.44
C ILE A 46 -11.69 -16.37 10.10
N THR A 47 -12.12 -16.76 11.30
CA THR A 47 -11.85 -18.08 11.92
C THR A 47 -10.57 -18.80 11.39
N GLY A 48 -9.38 -18.29 11.72
CA GLY A 48 -8.08 -18.89 11.31
C GLY A 48 -7.51 -18.48 9.95
N ASN A 49 -8.28 -17.87 9.05
CA ASN A 49 -7.85 -17.36 7.75
C ASN A 49 -7.87 -15.81 7.73
N LEU A 50 -6.70 -15.22 7.53
CA LEU A 50 -6.54 -13.78 7.41
C LEU A 50 -6.69 -13.33 5.96
N LEU A 51 -7.57 -12.37 5.74
CA LEU A 51 -7.73 -11.63 4.48
C LEU A 51 -7.15 -10.23 4.62
N HIS A 52 -6.28 -9.87 3.68
CA HIS A 52 -5.66 -8.55 3.64
C HIS A 52 -5.94 -7.91 2.28
N GLY A 53 -6.69 -6.82 2.29
CA GLY A 53 -7.09 -6.09 1.09
C GLY A 53 -6.60 -4.66 1.14
N ARG A 54 -6.27 -4.07 -0.02
CA ARG A 54 -5.77 -2.68 -0.04
C ARG A 54 -6.07 -2.00 -1.37
N ASN A 55 -6.35 -0.70 -1.34
CA ASN A 55 -6.37 0.19 -2.51
C ASN A 55 -5.13 1.08 -2.51
N LEU A 56 -4.30 1.00 -3.55
CA LEU A 56 -3.19 1.94 -3.70
C LEU A 56 -3.66 3.16 -4.47
N ASP A 57 -3.92 4.22 -3.72
CA ASP A 57 -4.22 5.53 -4.27
C ASP A 57 -2.93 6.34 -4.39
N PHE A 58 -2.55 6.80 -5.58
CA PHE A 58 -1.35 7.61 -5.76
C PHE A 58 -1.47 8.50 -7.00
N GLY A 59 -0.93 9.72 -6.95
CA GLY A 59 -0.79 10.57 -8.15
C GLY A 59 -1.30 12.00 -8.04
N LEU A 60 -1.46 12.53 -6.81
CA LEU A 60 -1.83 13.93 -6.58
C LEU A 60 -0.85 14.93 -7.21
N PHE A 61 0.42 14.55 -7.34
CA PHE A 61 1.45 15.41 -7.92
C PHE A 61 1.38 15.45 -9.44
N LEU A 62 1.82 16.57 -10.03
CA LEU A 62 1.93 16.80 -11.49
C LEU A 62 0.59 16.95 -12.24
N GLY A 63 -0.52 17.21 -11.53
CA GLY A 63 -1.67 17.92 -12.06
C GLY A 63 -2.89 17.07 -12.46
N TRP A 64 -4.03 17.75 -12.50
CA TRP A 64 -5.34 17.22 -12.85
C TRP A 64 -5.65 17.43 -14.33
N ASP A 65 -6.05 16.36 -15.03
CA ASP A 65 -6.57 16.45 -16.39
C ASP A 65 -8.05 16.86 -16.33
N VAL A 66 -8.33 18.12 -16.67
CA VAL A 66 -9.69 18.69 -16.66
C VAL A 66 -10.61 17.98 -17.66
N LYS A 67 -10.09 17.52 -18.80
CA LYS A 67 -10.88 16.89 -19.87
C LYS A 67 -11.32 15.49 -19.46
N ASN A 68 -10.39 14.69 -18.96
CA ASN A 68 -10.66 13.29 -18.59
C ASN A 68 -11.12 13.14 -17.14
N LYS A 69 -11.02 14.21 -16.33
CA LYS A 69 -11.33 14.23 -14.90
C LYS A 69 -10.56 13.13 -14.17
N SER A 70 -9.24 13.13 -14.33
CA SER A 70 -8.32 12.12 -13.79
C SER A 70 -7.00 12.77 -13.37
N TRP A 71 -6.27 12.08 -12.48
CA TRP A 71 -4.92 12.48 -12.10
C TRP A 71 -3.90 11.96 -13.10
N THR A 72 -3.10 12.86 -13.67
CA THR A 72 -2.17 12.52 -14.76
C THR A 72 -1.20 11.42 -14.34
N ILE A 73 -0.71 11.44 -13.10
CA ILE A 73 0.23 10.44 -12.60
C ILE A 73 -0.44 9.12 -12.27
N SER A 74 -1.65 9.13 -11.71
CA SER A 74 -2.41 7.90 -11.49
C SER A 74 -2.59 7.14 -12.81
N GLU A 75 -3.02 7.82 -13.87
CA GLU A 75 -3.18 7.21 -15.20
C GLU A 75 -1.87 6.68 -15.79
N LYS A 76 -0.76 7.40 -15.59
CA LYS A 76 0.56 6.98 -16.06
C LYS A 76 1.14 5.80 -15.28
N LEU A 77 0.70 5.58 -14.03
CA LEU A 77 1.17 4.48 -13.19
C LEU A 77 0.39 3.19 -13.40
N LYS A 78 -0.91 3.25 -13.72
CA LYS A 78 -1.74 2.07 -14.02
C LYS A 78 -1.07 1.08 -14.99
N PRO A 79 -0.52 1.48 -16.16
CA PRO A 79 0.14 0.55 -17.07
C PRO A 79 1.48 0.01 -16.56
N LEU A 80 2.02 0.57 -15.48
CA LEU A 80 3.25 0.09 -14.83
C LEU A 80 2.97 -0.90 -13.68
N VAL A 81 1.70 -1.12 -13.32
CA VAL A 81 1.32 -2.08 -12.27
C VAL A 81 1.67 -3.50 -12.73
N VAL A 82 2.48 -4.19 -11.92
CA VAL A 82 2.93 -5.57 -12.17
C VAL A 82 2.85 -6.40 -10.89
N ASN A 83 2.51 -7.68 -11.03
CA ASN A 83 2.72 -8.66 -9.97
C ASN A 83 4.08 -9.33 -10.17
N LEU A 84 4.83 -9.44 -9.08
CA LEU A 84 6.18 -9.97 -9.05
C LEU A 84 6.22 -11.20 -8.13
N ASP A 85 6.84 -12.28 -8.61
CA ASP A 85 7.15 -13.49 -7.84
C ASP A 85 8.67 -13.54 -7.63
N PHE A 86 9.12 -13.18 -6.44
CA PHE A 86 10.54 -13.14 -6.10
C PHE A 86 10.99 -14.53 -5.67
N LYS A 87 11.90 -15.14 -6.44
CA LYS A 87 12.37 -16.50 -6.21
C LYS A 87 13.83 -16.56 -5.79
N LYS A 88 14.15 -17.53 -4.94
CA LYS A 88 15.51 -17.97 -4.61
C LYS A 88 15.54 -19.48 -4.72
N ASN A 89 16.52 -20.03 -5.45
CA ASN A 89 16.63 -21.48 -5.72
C ASN A 89 15.31 -22.07 -6.29
N ASN A 90 14.68 -21.34 -7.22
CA ASN A 90 13.39 -21.68 -7.84
C ASN A 90 12.18 -21.76 -6.89
N GLN A 91 12.34 -21.38 -5.62
CA GLN A 91 11.25 -21.31 -4.64
C GLN A 91 10.83 -19.85 -4.44
N THR A 92 9.53 -19.60 -4.39
CA THR A 92 8.98 -18.28 -4.06
C THR A 92 9.38 -17.89 -2.63
N VAL A 93 10.07 -16.76 -2.51
CA VAL A 93 10.37 -16.11 -1.23
C VAL A 93 9.20 -15.23 -0.83
N PHE A 94 8.75 -14.35 -1.72
CA PHE A 94 7.59 -13.50 -1.52
C PHE A 94 6.98 -13.06 -2.86
N LYS A 95 5.73 -12.60 -2.84
CA LYS A 95 5.05 -11.99 -3.98
C LYS A 95 4.69 -10.55 -3.68
N SER A 96 4.59 -9.70 -4.70
CA SER A 96 4.26 -8.29 -4.53
C SER A 96 3.46 -7.75 -5.72
N THR A 97 2.52 -6.85 -5.46
CA THR A 97 2.00 -5.91 -6.47
C THR A 97 2.84 -4.64 -6.39
N ASN A 98 3.38 -4.21 -7.52
CA ASN A 98 4.32 -3.09 -7.55
C ASN A 98 4.27 -2.31 -8.88
N PHE A 99 5.04 -1.22 -8.99
CA PHE A 99 5.25 -0.49 -10.23
C PHE A 99 6.60 -0.87 -10.87
N ALA A 100 6.58 -1.11 -12.18
CA ALA A 100 7.82 -1.36 -12.93
C ALA A 100 8.81 -0.20 -12.77
N GLY A 101 10.04 -0.51 -12.32
CA GLY A 101 11.09 0.47 -12.05
C GLY A 101 11.20 0.93 -10.59
N TYR A 102 10.25 0.56 -9.72
CA TYR A 102 10.31 0.79 -8.28
C TYR A 102 10.81 -0.47 -7.55
N VAL A 103 11.93 -0.35 -6.81
CA VAL A 103 12.57 -1.52 -6.15
C VAL A 103 12.19 -1.69 -4.68
N GLY A 104 11.48 -0.73 -4.09
CA GLY A 104 10.84 -0.87 -2.78
C GLY A 104 9.51 -1.61 -2.88
N MET A 105 8.96 -2.07 -1.75
CA MET A 105 7.68 -2.80 -1.72
C MET A 105 6.61 -2.04 -0.95
N LEU A 106 5.45 -1.79 -1.56
CA LEU A 106 4.31 -1.14 -0.88
C LEU A 106 3.21 -2.14 -0.50
N THR A 107 3.23 -3.30 -1.14
CA THR A 107 2.22 -4.34 -1.01
C THR A 107 2.87 -5.69 -1.28
N GLY A 108 2.73 -6.65 -0.38
CA GLY A 108 3.27 -7.98 -0.62
C GLY A 108 2.82 -9.04 0.38
N ILE A 109 3.08 -10.28 0.01
CA ILE A 109 2.81 -11.47 0.80
C ILE A 109 4.06 -12.33 0.83
N LYS A 110 4.42 -12.82 2.02
CA LYS A 110 5.28 -13.98 2.20
C LYS A 110 4.37 -15.20 2.41
N PRO A 111 4.24 -16.09 1.39
CA PRO A 111 3.25 -17.17 1.41
C PRO A 111 3.26 -17.97 2.71
N HIS A 112 2.08 -18.23 3.27
CA HIS A 112 1.88 -18.98 4.51
C HIS A 112 2.50 -18.38 5.77
N MET A 113 3.06 -17.16 5.72
CA MET A 113 3.67 -16.50 6.89
C MET A 113 2.97 -15.19 7.22
N PHE A 114 3.06 -14.20 6.34
CA PHE A 114 2.47 -12.89 6.58
C PHE A 114 2.21 -12.10 5.29
N THR A 115 1.35 -11.09 5.41
CA THR A 115 1.09 -10.04 4.41
C THR A 115 1.50 -8.70 4.97
N LEU A 116 1.99 -7.81 4.12
CA LEU A 116 2.48 -6.50 4.50
C LEU A 116 2.05 -5.46 3.47
N THR A 117 1.47 -4.38 3.97
CA THR A 117 1.22 -3.16 3.21
C THR A 117 1.73 -1.95 3.99
N MET A 118 1.97 -0.87 3.26
CA MET A 118 2.42 0.40 3.84
C MET A 118 1.49 1.52 3.39
N ASN A 119 1.04 2.34 4.33
CA ASN A 119 0.36 3.59 4.05
C ASN A 119 1.22 4.78 4.48
N GLU A 120 0.98 5.92 3.83
CA GLU A 120 1.62 7.17 4.20
C GLU A 120 1.09 7.72 5.50
N ARG A 121 2.00 8.29 6.30
CA ARG A 121 1.65 9.06 7.48
C ARG A 121 2.24 10.47 7.40
N PHE A 122 1.39 11.48 7.54
CA PHE A 122 1.83 12.87 7.57
C PHE A 122 2.22 13.30 8.99
N SER A 123 3.34 14.01 9.12
CA SER A 123 3.78 14.61 10.38
C SER A 123 4.64 15.85 10.12
N LEU A 124 4.73 16.74 11.11
CA LEU A 124 5.65 17.88 11.09
C LEU A 124 7.11 17.40 11.09
N ASP A 125 7.43 16.36 11.88
CA ASP A 125 8.68 15.59 11.76
C ASP A 125 8.55 14.54 10.64
N GLY A 126 8.39 15.05 9.42
CA GLY A 126 8.11 14.29 8.22
C GLY A 126 9.35 13.86 7.43
N GLY A 127 9.12 13.32 6.23
CA GLY A 127 10.19 12.79 5.39
C GLY A 127 11.28 13.81 4.99
N TYR A 128 10.93 15.10 4.88
CA TYR A 128 11.90 16.13 4.53
C TYR A 128 13.04 16.25 5.56
N ILE A 129 12.74 16.15 6.85
CA ILE A 129 13.76 16.22 7.90
C ILE A 129 14.68 15.00 7.80
N GLY A 130 14.13 13.80 7.63
CA GLY A 130 14.94 12.60 7.47
C GLY A 130 15.80 12.59 6.21
N ILE A 131 15.33 13.15 5.11
CA ILE A 131 16.13 13.31 3.90
C ILE A 131 17.28 14.31 4.13
N LEU A 132 17.02 15.43 4.81
CA LEU A 132 18.06 16.40 5.15
C LEU A 132 19.13 15.78 6.05
N GLU A 133 18.74 15.08 7.12
CA GLU A 133 19.66 14.34 7.99
C GLU A 133 20.51 13.33 7.20
N TRP A 134 19.89 12.57 6.29
CA TRP A 134 20.58 11.62 5.43
C TRP A 134 21.63 12.26 4.52
N ILE A 135 21.30 13.41 3.91
CA ILE A 135 22.20 14.20 3.06
C ILE A 135 23.37 14.74 3.90
N LEU A 136 23.10 15.21 5.12
CA LEU A 136 24.09 15.74 6.06
C LEU A 136 24.94 14.65 6.76
N GLY A 137 24.73 13.37 6.43
CA GLY A 137 25.59 12.26 6.82
C GLY A 137 25.01 11.33 7.89
N GLN A 138 23.84 11.62 8.46
CA GLN A 138 23.16 10.74 9.41
C GLN A 138 22.37 9.65 8.66
N ARG A 139 23.04 8.53 8.40
CA ARG A 139 22.55 7.45 7.51
C ARG A 139 22.10 6.18 8.24
N ASP A 140 21.60 6.33 9.45
CA ASP A 140 21.12 5.24 10.32
C ASP A 140 19.61 4.95 10.15
N GLY A 141 18.88 5.80 9.41
CA GLY A 141 17.47 5.60 9.07
C GLY A 141 17.27 4.87 7.73
N MET A 142 16.23 4.04 7.66
CA MET A 142 15.89 3.27 6.46
C MET A 142 14.73 3.89 5.69
N TRP A 143 14.77 3.82 4.36
CA TRP A 143 13.60 4.13 3.53
C TRP A 143 12.50 3.11 3.80
N MET A 144 11.27 3.58 4.00
CA MET A 144 10.17 2.73 4.49
C MET A 144 9.87 1.56 3.55
N SER A 145 9.89 1.78 2.23
CA SER A 145 9.66 0.73 1.24
C SER A 145 10.82 -0.27 1.10
N PHE A 146 12.04 0.13 1.51
CA PHE A 146 13.19 -0.76 1.55
C PHE A 146 13.12 -1.64 2.79
N LEU A 147 12.60 -1.09 3.90
CA LEU A 147 12.32 -1.85 5.11
C LEU A 147 11.28 -2.92 4.80
N THR A 148 10.14 -2.56 4.22
CA THR A 148 9.09 -3.53 3.85
C THR A 148 9.62 -4.60 2.87
N ARG A 149 10.45 -4.22 1.89
CA ARG A 149 11.14 -5.18 1.02
C ARG A 149 12.02 -6.13 1.83
N THR A 150 12.84 -5.60 2.73
CA THR A 150 13.76 -6.39 3.55
C THR A 150 12.99 -7.34 4.48
N VAL A 151 11.87 -6.88 5.05
CA VAL A 151 10.98 -7.70 5.87
C VAL A 151 10.39 -8.83 5.04
N LEU A 152 9.78 -8.55 3.88
CA LEU A 152 9.23 -9.58 2.99
C LEU A 152 10.31 -10.59 2.54
N GLU A 153 11.51 -10.11 2.25
CA GLU A 153 12.61 -10.95 1.78
C GLU A 153 13.21 -11.82 2.90
N LYS A 154 13.40 -11.26 4.11
CA LYS A 154 14.25 -11.86 5.16
C LYS A 154 13.53 -12.33 6.43
N ALA A 155 12.43 -11.70 6.83
CA ALA A 155 11.75 -12.08 8.08
C ALA A 155 11.10 -13.46 7.95
N ASN A 156 11.18 -14.28 9.00
CA ASN A 156 10.77 -15.69 9.00
C ASN A 156 9.47 -15.93 9.77
N SER A 157 8.89 -14.89 10.37
CA SER A 157 7.62 -14.98 11.08
C SER A 157 6.90 -13.62 11.12
N TYR A 158 5.60 -13.64 11.45
CA TYR A 158 4.82 -12.44 11.75
C TYR A 158 5.45 -11.63 12.89
N GLU A 159 5.89 -12.28 13.98
CA GLU A 159 6.49 -11.57 15.13
C GLU A 159 7.83 -10.93 14.78
N GLU A 160 8.68 -11.61 14.00
CA GLU A 160 9.93 -11.03 13.51
C GLU A 160 9.65 -9.82 12.59
N ALA A 161 8.68 -9.96 11.67
CA ALA A 161 8.26 -8.87 10.81
C ALA A 161 7.73 -7.68 11.62
N LYS A 162 6.86 -7.93 12.59
CA LYS A 162 6.28 -6.91 13.49
C LYS A 162 7.38 -6.18 14.25
N LYS A 163 8.35 -6.91 14.83
CA LYS A 163 9.48 -6.34 15.55
C LYS A 163 10.32 -5.43 14.64
N LEU A 164 10.73 -5.92 13.48
CA LEU A 164 11.51 -5.14 12.51
C LEU A 164 10.77 -3.87 12.08
N LEU A 165 9.47 -3.97 11.83
CA LEU A 165 8.62 -2.85 11.42
C LEU A 165 8.33 -1.85 12.56
N ALA A 166 8.42 -2.27 13.83
CA ALA A 166 8.23 -1.39 14.98
C ALA A 166 9.53 -0.68 15.42
N GLU A 167 10.67 -1.36 15.32
CA GLU A 167 11.93 -0.90 15.93
C GLU A 167 12.89 -0.24 14.94
N THR A 168 12.84 -0.55 13.64
CA THR A 168 13.80 0.00 12.67
C THR A 168 13.58 1.51 12.50
N LYS A 169 14.64 2.31 12.64
CA LYS A 169 14.63 3.76 12.38
C LYS A 169 14.28 4.02 10.91
N LEU A 170 13.37 4.97 10.67
CA LEU A 170 12.85 5.34 9.36
C LEU A 170 13.26 6.77 8.97
N LEU A 171 13.28 7.03 7.67
CA LEU A 171 13.47 8.39 7.14
C LEU A 171 12.19 9.23 7.17
N ALA A 172 11.02 8.60 7.12
CA ALA A 172 9.74 9.28 7.28
C ALA A 172 8.76 8.42 8.11
N PRO A 173 7.73 9.05 8.71
CA PRO A 173 6.63 8.35 9.33
C PRO A 173 5.88 7.46 8.33
N ALA A 174 5.27 6.37 8.83
CA ALA A 174 4.44 5.47 8.04
C ALA A 174 3.42 4.75 8.91
N TYR A 175 2.43 4.15 8.26
CA TYR A 175 1.65 3.06 8.85
C TYR A 175 2.05 1.75 8.18
N PHE A 176 2.40 0.74 8.97
CA PHE A 176 2.56 -0.62 8.47
C PHE A 176 1.36 -1.45 8.88
N ILE A 177 0.69 -2.06 7.91
CA ILE A 177 -0.42 -2.97 8.17
C ILE A 177 0.14 -4.36 7.92
N LEU A 178 0.15 -5.19 8.95
CA LEU A 178 0.78 -6.50 8.94
C LEU A 178 -0.25 -7.55 9.35
N GLY A 179 -0.40 -8.60 8.56
CA GLY A 179 -1.23 -9.75 8.91
C GLY A 179 -0.44 -11.04 8.89
N GLY A 180 -0.58 -11.88 9.90
CA GLY A 180 0.07 -13.18 10.02
C GLY A 180 -0.79 -14.33 9.52
N ASN A 181 -0.41 -15.55 9.91
CA ASN A 181 -1.05 -16.79 9.50
C ASN A 181 -1.87 -17.46 10.62
N GLN A 182 -2.01 -16.80 11.78
CA GLN A 182 -2.80 -17.28 12.91
C GLN A 182 -3.90 -16.30 13.29
N THR A 183 -4.94 -16.80 13.98
CA THR A 183 -6.00 -15.97 14.56
C THR A 183 -5.42 -14.89 15.47
N GLY A 184 -5.88 -13.65 15.31
CA GLY A 184 -5.40 -12.50 16.08
C GLY A 184 -4.09 -11.90 15.58
N GLN A 185 -3.35 -12.54 14.67
CA GLN A 185 -2.16 -11.95 14.06
C GLN A 185 -2.55 -10.94 12.99
N GLY A 186 -2.96 -9.76 13.41
CA GLY A 186 -3.16 -8.64 12.51
C GLY A 186 -3.02 -7.33 13.25
N CYS A 187 -2.24 -6.40 12.72
CA CYS A 187 -2.04 -5.11 13.38
C CYS A 187 -1.78 -3.96 12.42
N ILE A 188 -1.99 -2.75 12.94
CA ILE A 188 -1.51 -1.49 12.39
C ILE A 188 -0.40 -0.98 13.31
N ILE A 189 0.79 -0.79 12.75
CA ILE A 189 1.93 -0.19 13.46
C ILE A 189 2.03 1.27 13.01
N THR A 190 1.66 2.19 13.90
CA THR A 190 1.77 3.64 13.65
C THR A 190 3.17 4.11 14.01
N ARG A 191 3.95 4.54 13.02
CA ARG A 191 5.37 4.89 13.19
C ARG A 191 5.62 6.39 13.10
N SER A 192 6.46 6.90 14.01
CA SER A 192 7.29 8.08 13.71
C SER A 192 8.58 7.64 13.02
N ARG A 193 9.49 8.58 12.75
CA ARG A 193 10.82 8.26 12.22
C ARG A 193 11.62 7.36 13.17
N THR A 194 11.45 7.49 14.48
CA THR A 194 12.30 6.83 15.48
C THR A 194 11.56 5.90 16.41
N LEU A 195 10.23 6.01 16.53
CA LEU A 195 9.44 5.28 17.53
C LEU A 195 8.26 4.55 16.87
N SER A 196 7.83 3.48 17.53
CA SER A 196 6.48 2.95 17.37
C SER A 196 5.55 3.74 18.30
N ILE A 197 4.68 4.55 17.72
CA ILE A 197 3.74 5.42 18.48
C ILE A 197 2.64 4.57 19.09
N ASP A 198 2.08 3.66 18.29
CA ASP A 198 0.99 2.79 18.69
C ASP A 198 0.97 1.52 17.83
N VAL A 199 0.49 0.42 18.42
CA VAL A 199 0.25 -0.85 17.72
C VAL A 199 -1.18 -1.28 17.98
N LEU A 200 -2.06 -1.11 16.99
CA LEU A 200 -3.45 -1.50 17.07
C LEU A 200 -3.62 -2.92 16.54
N GLU A 201 -3.93 -3.87 17.41
CA GLU A 201 -4.09 -5.28 17.04
C GLU A 201 -5.56 -5.69 16.89
N ILE A 202 -5.80 -6.66 16.02
CA ILE A 202 -7.02 -7.48 16.04
C ILE A 202 -7.08 -8.15 17.41
N ASP A 203 -8.18 -7.91 18.12
CA ASP A 203 -8.40 -8.48 19.45
C ASP A 203 -9.82 -9.02 19.53
N PRO A 204 -10.00 -10.34 19.32
CA PRO A 204 -11.30 -10.99 19.42
C PRO A 204 -11.95 -10.84 20.81
N LYS A 205 -11.17 -10.62 21.87
CA LYS A 205 -11.72 -10.43 23.23
C LYS A 205 -12.44 -9.08 23.37
N LEU A 206 -12.08 -8.12 22.52
CA LEU A 206 -12.71 -6.81 22.42
C LEU A 206 -13.65 -6.70 21.22
N ASP A 207 -14.08 -7.84 20.65
CA ASP A 207 -14.89 -7.92 19.42
C ASP A 207 -14.25 -7.19 18.22
N ARG A 208 -12.93 -7.01 18.24
CA ARG A 208 -12.18 -6.33 17.18
C ARG A 208 -11.64 -7.36 16.20
N TRP A 209 -12.47 -7.77 15.26
CA TRP A 209 -12.15 -8.81 14.26
C TRP A 209 -11.45 -8.29 12.99
N TYR A 210 -11.31 -6.98 12.86
CA TYR A 210 -10.59 -6.30 11.78
C TYR A 210 -9.82 -5.08 12.28
N VAL A 211 -8.83 -4.66 11.51
CA VAL A 211 -8.18 -3.35 11.63
C VAL A 211 -8.19 -2.65 10.28
N LEU A 212 -8.34 -1.33 10.29
CA LEU A 212 -8.48 -0.54 9.08
C LEU A 212 -7.63 0.72 9.18
N GLU A 213 -6.77 0.95 8.18
CA GLU A 213 -5.92 2.13 8.13
C GLU A 213 -6.05 2.88 6.81
N THR A 214 -6.11 4.21 6.93
CA THR A 214 -6.11 5.14 5.81
C THR A 214 -4.81 5.95 5.84
N ASN A 215 -4.87 7.23 6.17
CA ASN A 215 -3.72 8.14 6.27
C ASN A 215 -3.74 9.01 7.54
N TYR A 216 -4.55 8.65 8.52
CA TYR A 216 -4.78 9.44 9.72
C TYR A 216 -4.57 8.56 10.94
N ASP A 217 -4.07 9.11 12.04
CA ASP A 217 -3.94 8.31 13.27
C ASP A 217 -5.32 7.80 13.70
N HIS A 218 -5.44 6.56 14.18
CA HIS A 218 -6.75 5.96 14.49
C HIS A 218 -7.47 6.63 15.67
N TRP A 219 -6.71 7.28 16.56
CA TRP A 219 -7.23 8.09 17.68
C TRP A 219 -7.54 9.54 17.30
N LYS A 220 -7.45 9.91 16.02
CA LYS A 220 -7.80 11.24 15.51
C LYS A 220 -8.92 11.14 14.50
N GLU A 221 -9.70 12.22 14.42
CA GLU A 221 -10.66 12.39 13.34
C GLU A 221 -9.96 12.48 11.98
N PRO A 222 -10.50 11.83 10.94
CA PRO A 222 -10.00 11.99 9.58
C PRO A 222 -10.23 13.43 9.09
N PHE A 223 -9.45 13.85 8.10
CA PHE A 223 -9.71 15.14 7.46
C PHE A 223 -11.07 15.09 6.75
N PHE A 224 -11.96 16.03 7.04
CA PHE A 224 -13.36 15.99 6.62
C PHE A 224 -13.60 15.88 5.10
N LEU A 225 -12.62 16.27 4.26
CA LEU A 225 -12.70 16.13 2.80
C LEU A 225 -12.20 14.78 2.27
N ASP A 226 -11.50 13.98 3.09
CA ASP A 226 -10.90 12.68 2.73
C ASP A 226 -11.23 11.62 3.81
N ASP A 227 -12.48 11.57 4.26
CA ASP A 227 -12.93 10.53 5.18
C ASP A 227 -13.34 9.24 4.43
N ARG A 228 -12.33 8.40 4.19
CA ARG A 228 -12.52 7.03 3.71
C ARG A 228 -12.66 6.01 4.84
N ARG A 229 -12.29 6.36 6.08
CA ARG A 229 -12.31 5.46 7.24
C ARG A 229 -13.74 5.17 7.68
N THR A 230 -14.55 6.20 7.92
CA THR A 230 -15.92 6.07 8.41
C THR A 230 -16.82 5.25 7.48
N PRO A 231 -16.89 5.53 6.15
CA PRO A 231 -17.70 4.71 5.24
C PRO A 231 -17.20 3.26 5.17
N ALA A 232 -15.89 3.03 5.22
CA ALA A 232 -15.36 1.68 5.20
C ALA A 232 -15.67 0.88 6.48
N MET A 233 -15.57 1.51 7.66
CA MET A 233 -16.00 0.90 8.92
C MET A 233 -17.51 0.58 8.89
N ARG A 234 -18.33 1.44 8.27
CA ARG A 234 -19.75 1.17 8.07
C ARG A 234 -19.98 -0.06 7.18
N CYS A 235 -19.27 -0.16 6.04
CA CYS A 235 -19.34 -1.35 5.18
C CYS A 235 -18.91 -2.63 5.92
N MET A 236 -17.88 -2.53 6.76
CA MET A 236 -17.39 -3.65 7.58
C MET A 236 -18.41 -4.11 8.61
N ASN A 237 -19.02 -3.18 9.32
CA ASN A 237 -20.06 -3.48 10.30
C ASN A 237 -21.30 -4.10 9.65
N GLN A 238 -21.62 -3.71 8.41
CA GLN A 238 -22.70 -4.31 7.63
C GLN A 238 -22.36 -5.70 7.09
N THR A 239 -21.10 -5.92 6.66
CA THR A 239 -20.65 -7.21 6.14
C THR A 239 -20.58 -8.26 7.25
N THR A 240 -20.20 -7.84 8.46
CA THR A 240 -19.95 -8.70 9.65
C THR A 240 -18.82 -9.71 9.45
N GLN A 241 -18.34 -10.28 10.56
CA GLN A 241 -17.26 -11.27 10.54
C GLN A 241 -17.66 -12.56 9.81
N THR A 242 -18.95 -12.93 9.83
CA THR A 242 -19.42 -14.19 9.24
C THR A 242 -19.53 -14.14 7.72
N ASN A 243 -19.70 -12.96 7.12
CA ASN A 243 -19.85 -12.82 5.66
C ASN A 243 -18.65 -12.15 4.97
N ILE A 244 -17.59 -11.82 5.73
CA ILE A 244 -16.36 -11.35 5.11
C ILE A 244 -15.73 -12.48 4.28
N SER A 245 -15.25 -12.13 3.10
CA SER A 245 -14.69 -13.03 2.09
C SER A 245 -13.85 -12.19 1.12
N VAL A 246 -13.10 -12.83 0.21
CA VAL A 246 -12.36 -12.10 -0.83
C VAL A 246 -13.30 -11.23 -1.68
N SER A 247 -14.51 -11.73 -1.99
CA SER A 247 -15.51 -10.99 -2.79
C SER A 247 -16.03 -9.78 -2.03
N THR A 248 -16.51 -9.96 -0.80
CA THR A 248 -17.08 -8.86 -0.01
C THR A 248 -16.03 -7.82 0.37
N LEU A 249 -14.78 -8.24 0.54
CA LEU A 249 -13.65 -7.34 0.67
C LEU A 249 -13.40 -6.52 -0.61
N TYR A 250 -13.45 -7.15 -1.79
CA TYR A 250 -13.34 -6.43 -3.05
C TYR A 250 -14.50 -5.46 -3.27
N ASP A 251 -15.73 -5.83 -2.89
CA ASP A 251 -16.90 -4.96 -2.97
C ASP A 251 -16.75 -3.71 -2.09
N MET A 252 -16.26 -3.90 -0.86
CA MET A 252 -15.95 -2.79 0.06
C MET A 252 -14.86 -1.88 -0.51
N LEU A 253 -13.76 -2.44 -1.03
CA LEU A 253 -12.69 -1.68 -1.71
C LEU A 253 -13.14 -1.04 -3.04
N SER A 254 -14.28 -1.45 -3.58
CA SER A 254 -14.88 -0.90 -4.80
C SER A 254 -15.94 0.17 -4.53
N THR A 255 -16.32 0.35 -3.26
CA THR A 255 -17.33 1.32 -2.86
C THR A 255 -16.69 2.71 -2.73
N LYS A 256 -17.35 3.75 -3.24
CA LYS A 256 -16.88 5.14 -3.10
C LYS A 256 -17.16 5.63 -1.68
N PRO A 257 -16.23 6.36 -1.01
CA PRO A 257 -14.99 6.93 -1.54
C PRO A 257 -13.73 6.04 -1.40
N MET A 258 -13.83 4.82 -0.88
CA MET A 258 -12.67 3.91 -0.79
C MET A 258 -12.06 3.63 -2.17
N LEU A 259 -12.90 3.48 -3.19
CA LEU A 259 -12.51 3.63 -4.59
C LEU A 259 -12.66 5.10 -5.01
N ASN A 260 -11.57 5.70 -5.47
CA ASN A 260 -11.52 7.11 -5.88
C ASN A 260 -10.66 7.29 -7.15
N LYS A 261 -10.48 8.53 -7.62
CA LYS A 261 -9.71 8.85 -8.84
C LYS A 261 -8.21 8.61 -8.71
N LEU A 262 -7.67 8.53 -7.50
CA LEU A 262 -6.26 8.21 -7.27
C LEU A 262 -6.00 6.71 -7.26
N THR A 263 -7.03 5.88 -7.08
CA THR A 263 -6.88 4.42 -7.00
C THR A 263 -6.28 3.86 -8.29
N THR A 264 -5.03 3.40 -8.20
CA THR A 264 -4.30 2.78 -9.31
C THR A 264 -4.59 1.29 -9.38
N TYR A 265 -4.53 0.61 -8.25
CA TYR A 265 -4.82 -0.82 -8.14
C TYR A 265 -5.45 -1.19 -6.81
N THR A 266 -6.16 -2.31 -6.81
CA THR A 266 -6.62 -3.03 -5.62
C THR A 266 -5.87 -4.34 -5.53
N THR A 267 -5.36 -4.69 -4.35
CA THR A 267 -4.74 -6.00 -4.10
C THR A 267 -5.52 -6.72 -3.02
N LEU A 268 -5.76 -8.02 -3.22
CA LEU A 268 -6.36 -8.95 -2.28
C LEU A 268 -5.35 -10.05 -1.98
N MET A 269 -5.13 -10.35 -0.71
CA MET A 269 -4.16 -11.33 -0.27
C MET A 269 -4.78 -12.28 0.75
N GLN A 270 -4.50 -13.57 0.59
CA GLN A 270 -4.88 -14.62 1.54
C GLN A 270 -3.60 -15.29 2.03
N VAL A 271 -3.26 -15.08 3.31
CA VAL A 271 -1.96 -15.54 3.87
C VAL A 271 -1.86 -17.06 3.82
N SER A 272 -2.91 -17.77 4.26
CA SER A 272 -2.95 -19.23 4.36
C SER A 272 -2.81 -19.94 3.01
N GLU A 273 -3.31 -19.34 1.93
CA GLU A 273 -3.18 -19.88 0.57
C GLU A 273 -1.92 -19.39 -0.16
N GLY A 274 -1.21 -18.39 0.37
CA GLY A 274 -0.11 -17.73 -0.35
C GLY A 274 -0.57 -17.01 -1.62
N LYS A 275 -1.85 -16.62 -1.66
CA LYS A 275 -2.52 -16.04 -2.82
C LYS A 275 -2.44 -14.51 -2.76
N LEU A 276 -2.08 -13.91 -3.90
CA LEU A 276 -2.10 -12.47 -4.12
C LEU A 276 -2.70 -12.23 -5.50
N GLU A 277 -3.76 -11.44 -5.55
CA GLU A 277 -4.40 -10.97 -6.78
C GLU A 277 -4.42 -9.46 -6.78
N SER A 278 -4.26 -8.84 -7.95
CA SER A 278 -4.37 -7.41 -8.09
C SER A 278 -5.13 -7.02 -9.36
N TYR A 279 -5.84 -5.91 -9.26
CA TYR A 279 -6.73 -5.39 -10.28
C TYR A 279 -6.42 -3.91 -10.47
N ILE A 280 -6.02 -3.51 -11.67
CA ILE A 280 -5.93 -2.08 -12.05
C ILE A 280 -7.34 -1.50 -11.97
N ARG A 281 -7.48 -0.32 -11.36
CA ARG A 281 -8.78 0.29 -11.09
C ARG A 281 -9.02 1.54 -11.91
N ASP A 282 -10.29 1.77 -12.21
CA ASP A 282 -10.82 3.01 -12.72
C ASP A 282 -12.01 3.44 -11.87
N CYS A 283 -12.18 4.74 -11.71
CA CYS A 283 -13.35 5.31 -11.04
C CYS A 283 -14.12 6.25 -11.99
N PRO A 284 -15.13 5.72 -12.72
CA PRO A 284 -15.94 6.52 -13.62
C PRO A 284 -16.69 7.65 -12.90
N ASN A 285 -16.91 8.75 -13.62
CA ASN A 285 -17.67 9.88 -13.09
C ASN A 285 -19.15 9.48 -12.85
N PRO A 286 -19.79 9.96 -11.77
CA PRO A 286 -19.24 10.84 -10.73
C PRO A 286 -18.36 10.07 -9.73
N CYS A 287 -17.16 10.56 -9.43
CA CYS A 287 -16.26 9.95 -8.45
C CYS A 287 -15.36 11.01 -7.80
N MET A 288 -15.05 10.83 -6.51
CA MET A 288 -14.23 11.78 -5.76
C MET A 288 -12.78 11.78 -6.26
N PRO A 289 -12.13 12.96 -6.30
CA PRO A 289 -10.75 13.07 -6.73
C PRO A 289 -9.75 12.37 -5.80
N TRP A 290 -10.08 12.12 -4.54
CA TRP A 290 -9.26 11.40 -3.56
C TRP A 290 -10.13 10.60 -2.62
#